data_AF-A0A0D9UYS2-F1
#
_entry.id   AF-A0A0D9UYS2-F1
#
_cell.length_a   1.000
_cell.length_b   1.000
_cell.length_c   1.000
_cell.angle_alpha   90.00
_cell.angle_beta   90.00
_cell.angle_gamma   90.00
#
_symmetry.space_group_name_H-M   'P 1'
#
loop_
_entity.id
_entity.type
_entity.pdbx_description
1 polymer ?
#
loop_
_entity_poly.entity_id
_entity_poly.type
_entity_poly.pdbx_seq_one_letter_code
_entity_poly.pdbx_strand_id
1 'polypeptide(L)'
;MAPPPPPWMAEAARRWLEEAGATVDGSGHRAFNALPLTGVRVSLADGGRAVCSLRVPAELTDAEGRWHPGAIAAAADDVCAAAIMSVEGIIKVSVHYDISYFSPANLHEEVELDGRVVEQKGKLTAVTVEIRKKDSGELVAIGRQWMSATRPKGPRHNQRPCSIAMDNDKSPSPSSPALAAAARRWLENPCDSLARSREHAAGDAFNAAVMPGFRVSIAEPGRLVCTFRVLATVTDAGGRFWHAGAVAAAVDNMCSAVVYTAGGVHVFTVNQAMSFFSPAPLGEEVEMDGRVVQRKGKMTAAVVEVRRKESGELVAVGRQWMTSTKARPEKKNGESRSKL
;
A
#
# COMPACT_ATOMS: atom_id res chain seq x y z
N MET A 1 13.35 16.68 30.32
CA MET A 1 12.69 15.42 29.91
C MET A 1 11.20 15.71 29.89
N ALA A 2 10.52 15.48 28.76
CA ALA A 2 9.07 15.64 28.72
C ALA A 2 8.42 14.60 29.65
N PRO A 3 7.27 14.90 30.28
CA PRO A 3 6.55 13.91 31.08
C PRO A 3 6.15 12.72 30.20
N PRO A 4 6.08 11.49 30.77
CA PRO A 4 5.61 10.34 30.03
C PRO A 4 4.16 10.55 29.53
N PRO A 5 3.77 9.96 28.39
CA PRO A 5 2.40 10.00 27.92
C PRO A 5 1.42 9.46 28.98
N PRO A 6 0.21 10.05 29.12
CA PRO A 6 -0.81 9.50 30.00
C PRO A 6 -1.22 8.06 29.61
N PRO A 7 -1.57 7.18 30.57
CA PRO A 7 -1.90 5.77 30.29
C PRO A 7 -3.02 5.56 29.26
N TRP A 8 -4.01 6.47 29.20
CA TRP A 8 -5.12 6.38 28.24
C TRP A 8 -4.64 6.42 26.78
N MET A 9 -3.48 7.03 26.48
CA MET A 9 -2.94 7.06 25.11
C MET A 9 -2.49 5.68 24.66
N ALA A 10 -1.90 4.89 25.55
CA ALA A 10 -1.52 3.50 25.29
C ALA A 10 -2.76 2.62 25.09
N GLU A 11 -3.79 2.80 25.92
CA GLU A 11 -5.08 2.12 25.79
C GLU A 11 -5.76 2.46 24.45
N ALA A 12 -5.79 3.74 24.07
CA ALA A 12 -6.34 4.20 22.80
C ALA A 12 -5.56 3.63 21.59
N ALA A 13 -4.23 3.58 21.67
CA ALA A 13 -3.38 3.01 20.62
C ALA A 13 -3.57 1.50 20.46
N ARG A 14 -3.70 0.76 21.56
CA ARG A 14 -4.05 -0.67 21.53
C ARG A 14 -5.42 -0.88 20.88
N ARG A 15 -6.41 -0.10 21.34
CA ARG A 15 -7.78 -0.17 20.83
C ARG A 15 -7.87 0.15 19.34
N TRP A 16 -7.08 1.11 18.84
CA TRP A 16 -7.00 1.43 17.41
C TRP A 16 -6.66 0.20 16.55
N LEU A 17 -5.76 -0.66 17.02
CA LEU A 17 -5.37 -1.88 16.30
C LEU A 17 -6.35 -3.02 16.54
N GLU A 18 -6.81 -3.26 17.77
CA GLU A 18 -7.68 -4.39 18.12
C GLU A 18 -9.12 -4.23 17.62
N GLU A 19 -9.63 -2.99 17.59
CA GLU A 19 -10.97 -2.65 17.10
C GLU A 19 -10.92 -1.96 15.72
N ALA A 20 -9.86 -2.21 14.95
CA ALA A 20 -9.72 -1.70 13.60
C ALA A 20 -10.98 -2.06 12.78
N GLY A 21 -11.68 -1.03 12.29
CA GLY A 21 -12.93 -1.19 11.54
C GLY A 21 -14.23 -1.00 12.31
N ALA A 22 -14.21 -0.78 13.62
CA ALA A 22 -15.39 -0.24 14.31
C ALA A 22 -15.65 1.19 13.80
N THR A 23 -16.79 1.42 13.13
CA THR A 23 -17.17 2.79 12.75
C THR A 23 -17.68 3.55 13.98
N VAL A 24 -17.36 4.83 14.05
CA VAL A 24 -17.83 5.72 15.13
C VAL A 24 -19.35 5.95 15.04
N ASP A 25 -19.96 5.70 13.89
CA ASP A 25 -21.34 6.07 13.58
C ASP A 25 -22.38 4.95 13.71
N GLY A 26 -21.98 3.72 14.07
CA GLY A 26 -22.89 2.60 14.24
C GLY A 26 -23.60 2.14 12.95
N SER A 27 -23.13 2.58 11.77
CA SER A 27 -23.73 2.27 10.46
C SER A 27 -23.65 0.80 10.04
N GLY A 28 -23.01 -0.07 10.83
CA GLY A 28 -22.82 -1.49 10.54
C GLY A 28 -21.79 -1.78 9.42
N HIS A 29 -21.32 -0.75 8.71
CA HIS A 29 -20.18 -0.85 7.81
C HIS A 29 -18.89 -0.97 8.62
N ARG A 30 -17.95 -1.81 8.20
CA ARG A 30 -16.60 -1.82 8.77
C ARG A 30 -15.70 -0.88 7.97
N ALA A 31 -14.95 -0.02 8.65
CA ALA A 31 -13.96 0.82 7.99
C ALA A 31 -12.86 -0.06 7.35
N PHE A 32 -12.18 0.48 6.32
CA PHE A 32 -11.18 -0.27 5.57
C PHE A 32 -10.10 -0.89 6.46
N ASN A 33 -9.72 -0.21 7.55
CA ASN A 33 -8.72 -0.62 8.54
C ASN A 33 -8.95 -2.03 9.13
N ALA A 34 -10.21 -2.52 9.17
CA ALA A 34 -10.50 -3.89 9.61
C ALA A 34 -9.82 -4.94 8.73
N LEU A 35 -9.81 -4.72 7.41
CA LEU A 35 -9.29 -5.70 6.46
C LEU A 35 -7.79 -5.96 6.65
N PRO A 36 -6.89 -4.97 6.50
CA PRO A 36 -5.44 -5.19 6.61
C PRO A 36 -4.99 -5.63 8.00
N LEU A 37 -5.81 -5.42 9.04
CA LEU A 37 -5.55 -5.84 10.42
C LEU A 37 -6.31 -7.12 10.82
N THR A 38 -6.84 -7.88 9.85
CA THR A 38 -7.54 -9.14 10.14
C THR A 38 -6.63 -10.11 10.90
N GLY A 39 -7.09 -10.52 12.09
CA GLY A 39 -6.36 -11.45 12.95
C GLY A 39 -5.16 -10.84 13.69
N VAL A 40 -5.07 -9.51 13.77
CA VAL A 40 -4.01 -8.82 14.50
C VAL A 40 -4.03 -9.14 16.00
N ARG A 41 -2.83 -9.30 16.57
CA ARG A 41 -2.58 -9.49 18.00
C ARG A 41 -1.56 -8.46 18.46
N VAL A 42 -2.00 -7.53 19.31
CA VAL A 42 -1.16 -6.43 19.81
C VAL A 42 -0.36 -6.89 21.03
N SER A 43 0.97 -6.84 20.94
CA SER A 43 1.86 -7.11 22.07
C SER A 43 2.25 -5.84 22.83
N LEU A 44 2.39 -4.71 22.12
CA LEU A 44 2.78 -3.42 22.69
C LEU A 44 2.09 -2.27 21.94
N ALA A 45 1.66 -1.25 22.66
CA ALA A 45 1.19 0.01 22.08
C ALA A 45 1.38 1.12 23.11
N ASP A 46 2.62 1.59 23.29
CA ASP A 46 2.97 2.55 24.33
C ASP A 46 4.21 3.37 23.94
N GLY A 47 4.30 4.61 24.43
CA GLY A 47 5.53 5.41 24.40
C GLY A 47 6.09 5.69 23.00
N GLY A 48 5.25 5.80 21.98
CA GLY A 48 5.68 5.99 20.60
C GLY A 48 6.03 4.69 19.86
N ARG A 49 5.69 3.51 20.42
CA ARG A 49 5.93 2.21 19.80
C ARG A 49 4.67 1.36 19.78
N ALA A 50 4.36 0.77 18.64
CA ALA A 50 3.30 -0.20 18.47
C ALA A 50 3.88 -1.48 17.86
N VAL A 51 3.66 -2.62 18.52
CA VAL A 51 4.08 -3.94 18.06
C VAL A 51 2.86 -4.84 18.02
N CYS A 52 2.63 -5.44 16.86
CA CYS A 52 1.58 -6.41 16.66
C CYS A 52 2.04 -7.54 15.75
N SER A 53 1.30 -8.65 15.77
CA SER A 53 1.54 -9.79 14.90
C SER A 53 0.25 -10.27 14.28
N LEU A 54 0.34 -10.90 13.12
CA LEU A 54 -0.79 -11.59 12.50
C LEU A 54 -0.29 -12.85 11.81
N ARG A 55 -1.19 -13.82 11.68
CA ARG A 55 -1.05 -14.92 10.74
C ARG A 55 -1.60 -14.45 9.40
N VAL A 56 -0.81 -14.46 8.33
CA VAL A 56 -1.27 -13.99 7.01
C VAL A 56 -2.54 -14.77 6.62
N PRO A 57 -3.71 -14.12 6.58
CA PRO A 57 -4.97 -14.78 6.26
C PRO A 57 -5.22 -14.75 4.75
N ALA A 58 -6.12 -15.61 4.25
CA ALA A 58 -6.37 -15.77 2.82
C ALA A 58 -6.90 -14.49 2.15
N GLU A 59 -7.61 -13.66 2.91
CA GLU A 59 -8.19 -12.40 2.44
C GLU A 59 -7.12 -11.33 2.16
N LEU A 60 -5.89 -11.50 2.67
CA LEU A 60 -4.78 -10.57 2.47
C LEU A 60 -3.72 -11.10 1.49
N THR A 61 -3.97 -12.25 0.85
CA THR A 61 -3.01 -12.80 -0.13
C THR A 61 -3.27 -12.31 -1.56
N ASP A 62 -2.22 -12.27 -2.37
CA ASP A 62 -2.29 -12.19 -3.83
C ASP A 62 -2.64 -13.56 -4.44
N ALA A 63 -2.78 -13.58 -5.77
CA ALA A 63 -3.11 -14.80 -6.52
C ALA A 63 -2.04 -15.92 -6.40
N GLU A 64 -0.84 -15.61 -5.92
CA GLU A 64 0.20 -16.61 -5.62
C GLU A 64 0.22 -17.05 -4.15
N GLY A 65 -0.75 -16.61 -3.34
CA GLY A 65 -0.82 -16.96 -1.92
C GLY A 65 0.17 -16.22 -1.04
N ARG A 66 0.69 -15.07 -1.48
CA ARG A 66 1.64 -14.25 -0.72
C ARG A 66 0.94 -13.02 -0.19
N TRP A 67 1.37 -12.52 0.96
CA TRP A 67 0.81 -11.32 1.55
C TRP A 67 0.93 -10.14 0.59
N HIS A 68 -0.22 -9.59 0.22
CA HIS A 68 -0.36 -8.58 -0.83
C HIS A 68 0.42 -7.31 -0.46
N PRO A 69 1.25 -6.73 -1.36
CA PRO A 69 2.03 -5.51 -1.05
C PRO A 69 1.15 -4.34 -0.61
N GLY A 70 0.04 -4.09 -1.29
CA GLY A 70 -0.98 -3.13 -0.83
C GLY A 70 -1.57 -3.42 0.57
N ALA A 71 -1.71 -4.69 0.97
CA ALA A 71 -2.18 -5.05 2.31
C ALA A 71 -1.11 -4.80 3.38
N ILE A 72 0.15 -5.11 3.06
CA ILE A 72 1.31 -4.77 3.88
C ILE A 72 1.37 -3.25 4.10
N ALA A 73 1.22 -2.46 3.03
CA ALA A 73 1.23 -1.00 3.11
C ALA A 73 0.10 -0.45 3.98
N ALA A 74 -1.10 -1.01 3.89
CA ALA A 74 -2.23 -0.61 4.72
C ALA A 74 -2.05 -0.99 6.19
N ALA A 75 -1.55 -2.19 6.49
CA ALA A 75 -1.24 -2.60 7.87
C ALA A 75 -0.12 -1.73 8.49
N ALA A 76 0.90 -1.39 7.68
CA ALA A 76 1.97 -0.47 8.07
C ALA A 76 1.44 0.94 8.42
N ASP A 77 0.52 1.48 7.61
CA ASP A 77 -0.15 2.77 7.84
C ASP A 77 -0.85 2.80 9.21
N ASP A 78 -1.61 1.74 9.53
CA ASP A 78 -2.34 1.62 10.78
C ASP A 78 -1.42 1.43 12.00
N VAL A 79 -0.36 0.64 11.88
CA VAL A 79 0.65 0.45 12.94
C VAL A 79 1.39 1.76 13.22
N CYS A 80 1.71 2.54 12.18
CA CYS A 80 2.31 3.86 12.36
C CYS A 80 1.34 4.82 13.07
N ALA A 81 0.05 4.77 12.74
CA ALA A 81 -0.96 5.60 13.39
C ALA A 81 -1.11 5.24 14.88
N ALA A 82 -1.07 3.95 15.22
CA ALA A 82 -1.08 3.48 16.61
C ALA A 82 0.16 3.96 17.40
N ALA A 83 1.34 3.90 16.78
CA ALA A 83 2.57 4.39 17.40
C ALA A 83 2.46 5.89 17.73
N ILE A 84 1.90 6.71 16.83
CA ILE A 84 1.64 8.14 17.10
C ILE A 84 0.58 8.33 18.18
N MET A 85 -0.52 7.58 18.13
CA MET A 85 -1.59 7.63 19.14
C MET A 85 -1.04 7.44 20.55
N SER A 86 -0.07 6.52 20.71
CA SER A 86 0.52 6.21 22.02
C SER A 86 1.37 7.32 22.65
N VAL A 87 1.69 8.39 21.91
CA VAL A 87 2.50 9.52 22.41
C VAL A 87 1.84 10.88 22.19
N GLU A 88 0.93 11.02 21.22
CA GLU A 88 0.22 12.27 20.93
C GLU A 88 -1.28 12.23 21.23
N GLY A 89 -1.85 11.06 21.48
CA GLY A 89 -3.28 10.90 21.80
C GLY A 89 -4.24 11.23 20.66
N ILE A 90 -3.72 11.39 19.43
CA ILE A 90 -4.50 11.67 18.22
C ILE A 90 -4.00 10.81 17.05
N ILE A 91 -4.91 10.49 16.13
CA ILE A 91 -4.54 9.95 14.82
C ILE A 91 -4.18 11.11 13.90
N LYS A 92 -2.97 11.08 13.34
CA LYS A 92 -2.51 12.01 12.31
C LYS A 92 -2.83 11.48 10.92
N VAL A 93 -2.84 12.38 9.93
CA VAL A 93 -3.06 12.01 8.53
C VAL A 93 -1.73 11.78 7.81
N SER A 94 -1.67 10.72 7.02
CA SER A 94 -0.52 10.37 6.19
C SER A 94 -0.27 11.43 5.13
N VAL A 95 0.98 11.92 5.04
CA VAL A 95 1.42 12.87 4.00
C VAL A 95 2.46 12.27 3.07
N HIS A 96 3.24 11.29 3.55
CA HIS A 96 4.19 10.56 2.74
C HIS A 96 4.47 9.19 3.34
N TYR A 97 4.66 8.17 2.49
CA TYR A 97 5.16 6.86 2.86
C TYR A 97 6.16 6.36 1.83
N ASP A 98 7.13 5.58 2.29
CA ASP A 98 8.14 4.88 1.49
C ASP A 98 8.35 3.50 2.10
N ILE A 99 8.01 2.45 1.35
CA ILE A 99 8.10 1.06 1.78
C ILE A 99 9.03 0.30 0.83
N SER A 100 10.00 -0.41 1.40
CA SER A 100 10.86 -1.35 0.68
C SER A 100 10.48 -2.77 1.04
N TYR A 101 10.38 -3.65 0.04
CA TYR A 101 9.98 -5.06 0.19
C TYR A 101 11.19 -5.96 -0.10
N PHE A 102 11.41 -6.95 0.77
CA PHE A 102 12.64 -7.76 0.76
C PHE A 102 12.36 -9.25 0.56
N SER A 103 11.38 -9.81 1.28
CA SER A 103 10.97 -11.21 1.15
C SER A 103 9.44 -11.34 1.17
N PRO A 104 8.86 -12.33 0.46
CA PRO A 104 7.44 -12.60 0.55
C PRO A 104 7.11 -13.27 1.89
N ALA A 105 5.96 -12.92 2.47
CA ALA A 105 5.31 -13.72 3.50
C ALA A 105 4.16 -14.51 2.87
N ASN A 106 4.04 -15.80 3.13
CA ASN A 106 3.02 -16.66 2.52
C ASN A 106 1.79 -16.81 3.41
N LEU A 107 0.70 -17.31 2.82
CA LEU A 107 -0.49 -17.75 3.54
C LEU A 107 -0.11 -18.58 4.77
N HIS A 108 -0.70 -18.24 5.92
CA HIS A 108 -0.48 -18.86 7.22
C HIS A 108 0.89 -18.65 7.87
N GLU A 109 1.83 -17.94 7.23
CA GLU A 109 3.05 -17.50 7.92
C GLU A 109 2.71 -16.45 8.98
N GLU A 110 3.42 -16.50 10.10
CA GLU A 110 3.30 -15.54 11.19
C GLU A 110 4.30 -14.39 10.97
N VAL A 111 3.79 -13.16 11.02
CA VAL A 111 4.58 -11.93 10.84
C VAL A 111 4.39 -11.01 12.04
N GLU A 112 5.43 -10.24 12.34
CA GLU A 112 5.42 -9.18 13.35
C GLU A 112 5.71 -7.84 12.69
N LEU A 113 4.93 -6.82 13.06
CA LEU A 113 5.09 -5.42 12.65
C LEU A 113 5.53 -4.63 13.89
N ASP A 114 6.64 -3.90 13.80
CA ASP A 114 7.19 -3.05 14.87
C ASP A 114 7.29 -1.60 14.40
N GLY A 115 6.26 -0.81 14.73
CA GLY A 115 6.15 0.61 14.43
C GLY A 115 6.73 1.48 15.53
N ARG A 116 7.54 2.48 15.18
CA ARG A 116 8.28 3.35 16.11
C ARG A 116 8.30 4.79 15.63
N VAL A 117 7.83 5.70 16.47
CA VAL A 117 8.02 7.15 16.29
C VAL A 117 9.52 7.44 16.37
N VAL A 118 10.06 8.09 15.34
CA VAL A 118 11.49 8.42 15.26
C VAL A 118 11.76 9.91 15.44
N GLU A 119 10.83 10.78 15.02
CA GLU A 119 11.02 12.23 15.11
C GLU A 119 9.66 12.95 15.15
N GLN A 120 9.61 14.07 15.89
CA GLN A 120 8.49 15.01 15.87
C GLN A 120 9.02 16.39 15.46
N LYS A 121 8.53 16.91 14.34
CA LYS A 121 8.93 18.21 13.79
C LYS A 121 7.72 19.12 13.58
N GLY A 122 7.43 19.93 14.60
CA GLY A 122 6.24 20.78 14.60
C GLY A 122 4.97 19.94 14.53
N LYS A 123 4.22 20.06 13.43
CA LYS A 123 2.98 19.29 13.22
C LYS A 123 3.22 17.89 12.62
N LEU A 124 4.43 17.63 12.15
CA LEU A 124 4.82 16.40 11.47
C LEU A 124 5.41 15.39 12.46
N THR A 125 5.07 14.12 12.28
CA THR A 125 5.66 13.00 13.03
C THR A 125 6.15 11.96 12.04
N ALA A 126 7.42 11.59 12.17
CA ALA A 126 8.04 10.53 11.42
C ALA A 126 7.95 9.22 12.20
N VAL A 127 7.60 8.16 11.51
CA VAL A 127 7.46 6.80 12.05
C VAL A 127 8.14 5.83 11.11
N THR A 128 8.78 4.80 11.66
CA THR A 128 9.30 3.66 10.91
C THR A 128 8.55 2.40 11.32
N VAL A 129 8.36 1.47 10.40
CA VAL A 129 7.84 0.14 10.70
C VAL A 129 8.75 -0.92 10.08
N GLU A 130 9.16 -1.90 10.87
CA GLU A 130 9.82 -3.10 10.38
C GLU A 130 8.85 -4.27 10.43
N ILE A 131 8.84 -5.08 9.38
CA ILE A 131 7.97 -6.26 9.26
C ILE A 131 8.84 -7.48 9.06
N ARG A 132 8.71 -8.48 9.92
CA ARG A 132 9.54 -9.69 9.92
C ARG A 132 8.70 -10.95 10.08
N LYS A 133 9.16 -12.05 9.49
CA LYS A 133 8.61 -13.39 9.79
C LYS A 133 9.00 -13.78 11.21
N LYS A 134 8.04 -14.23 12.01
CA LYS A 134 8.31 -14.55 13.43
C LYS A 134 9.22 -15.76 13.60
N ASP A 135 9.07 -16.77 12.74
CA ASP A 135 9.82 -18.03 12.88
C ASP A 135 11.29 -17.90 12.47
N SER A 136 11.58 -17.10 11.44
CA SER A 136 12.94 -16.97 10.88
C SER A 136 13.61 -15.64 11.18
N GLY A 137 12.87 -14.60 11.57
CA GLY A 137 13.37 -13.23 11.67
C GLY A 137 13.65 -12.55 10.32
N GLU A 138 13.36 -13.24 9.21
CA GLU A 138 13.57 -12.74 7.84
C GLU A 138 12.78 -11.45 7.62
N LEU A 139 13.45 -10.45 7.05
CA LEU A 139 12.86 -9.15 6.79
C LEU A 139 11.88 -9.24 5.61
N VAL A 140 10.62 -8.88 5.84
CA VAL A 140 9.57 -8.82 4.84
C VAL A 140 9.55 -7.42 4.21
N ALA A 141 9.45 -6.39 5.04
CA ALA A 141 9.40 -5.00 4.58
C ALA A 141 9.93 -4.01 5.62
N ILE A 142 10.35 -2.84 5.16
CA ILE A 142 10.62 -1.65 5.99
C ILE A 142 9.82 -0.48 5.42
N GLY A 143 9.01 0.14 6.25
CA GLY A 143 8.27 1.35 5.94
C GLY A 143 8.80 2.57 6.68
N ARG A 144 8.74 3.73 6.04
CA ARG A 144 8.94 5.05 6.63
C ARG A 144 7.74 5.91 6.30
N GLN A 145 7.21 6.61 7.29
CA GLN A 145 6.00 7.38 7.14
C GLN A 145 6.07 8.72 7.84
N TRP A 146 5.61 9.75 7.14
CA TRP A 146 5.37 11.06 7.71
C TRP A 146 3.86 11.29 7.81
N MET A 147 3.41 11.69 8.99
CA MET A 147 2.02 12.07 9.24
C MET A 147 1.93 13.47 9.83
N SER A 148 0.80 14.16 9.62
CA SER A 148 0.56 15.54 10.05
C SER A 148 -0.70 15.66 10.91
N ALA A 149 -0.63 16.48 11.95
CA ALA A 149 -1.81 16.86 12.76
C ALA A 149 -2.80 17.75 11.98
N THR A 150 -2.34 18.41 10.92
CA THR A 150 -3.18 19.20 10.02
C THR A 150 -3.21 18.60 8.64
N ARG A 151 -4.41 18.47 8.08
CA ARG A 151 -4.57 18.05 6.69
C ARG A 151 -3.87 19.05 5.76
N PRO A 152 -3.12 18.58 4.75
CA PRO A 152 -2.63 19.47 3.72
C PRO A 152 -3.82 20.24 3.13
N LYS A 153 -3.72 21.57 3.09
CA LYS A 153 -4.62 22.36 2.23
C LYS A 153 -4.13 22.14 0.81
N GLY A 154 -5.02 21.76 -0.10
CA GLY A 154 -4.69 21.60 -1.52
C GLY A 154 -3.87 22.78 -2.05
N PRO A 155 -2.97 22.55 -3.02
CA PRO A 155 -2.14 23.62 -3.55
C PRO A 155 -3.04 24.76 -4.06
N ARG A 156 -2.76 26.00 -3.62
CA ARG A 156 -3.37 27.18 -4.24
C ARG A 156 -2.89 27.20 -5.70
N HIS A 157 -3.83 27.34 -6.63
CA HIS A 157 -3.59 27.53 -8.06
C HIS A 157 -2.41 28.49 -8.29
N ASN A 158 -1.22 27.94 -8.59
CA ASN A 158 -0.13 28.53 -9.38
C ASN A 158 1.19 27.76 -9.24
N GLN A 159 1.19 26.45 -9.45
CA GLN A 159 2.42 25.74 -9.79
C GLN A 159 2.19 24.90 -11.04
N ARG A 160 2.88 25.29 -12.11
CA ARG A 160 3.01 24.45 -13.30
C ARG A 160 3.73 23.16 -12.89
N PRO A 161 3.30 21.98 -13.38
CA PRO A 161 4.00 20.74 -13.09
C PRO A 161 5.46 20.85 -13.53
N CYS A 162 6.39 20.38 -12.69
CA CYS A 162 7.76 20.15 -13.13
C CYS A 162 7.72 19.08 -14.23
N SER A 163 7.88 19.50 -15.48
CA SER A 163 8.19 18.61 -16.58
C SER A 163 9.59 18.05 -16.34
N ILE A 164 9.67 16.79 -15.89
CA ILE A 164 10.92 16.05 -15.92
C ILE A 164 11.19 15.74 -17.40
N ALA A 165 12.28 16.29 -17.94
CA ALA A 165 12.74 15.97 -19.27
C ALA A 165 13.07 14.48 -19.35
N MET A 166 12.45 13.81 -20.32
CA MET A 166 12.61 12.39 -20.60
C MET A 166 13.78 12.20 -21.55
N ASP A 167 14.82 11.49 -21.11
CA ASP A 167 15.77 10.88 -22.04
C ASP A 167 15.12 9.64 -22.64
N ASN A 168 14.76 9.75 -23.92
CA ASN A 168 14.31 8.62 -24.73
C ASN A 168 15.52 7.75 -25.06
N ASP A 169 15.62 6.58 -24.44
CA ASP A 169 16.43 5.50 -25.00
C ASP A 169 15.67 4.17 -25.06
N LYS A 170 15.62 3.64 -26.29
CA LYS A 170 15.12 2.36 -26.80
C LYS A 170 13.63 2.01 -26.62
N SER A 171 12.94 2.06 -27.76
CA SER A 171 11.62 1.52 -28.03
C SER A 171 11.41 0.10 -27.48
N PRO A 172 10.30 -0.17 -26.78
CA PRO A 172 9.94 -1.53 -26.40
C PRO A 172 9.51 -2.34 -27.63
N SER A 173 9.78 -3.65 -27.57
CA SER A 173 9.16 -4.67 -28.43
C SER A 173 7.63 -4.50 -28.46
N PRO A 174 6.92 -4.86 -29.56
CA PRO A 174 5.49 -4.61 -29.67
C PRO A 174 4.72 -5.42 -28.61
N SER A 175 4.43 -4.76 -27.50
CA SER A 175 3.41 -5.10 -26.52
C SER A 175 2.06 -5.25 -27.23
N SER A 176 1.44 -6.40 -27.08
CA SER A 176 0.19 -6.72 -27.78
C SER A 176 -1.00 -5.96 -27.18
N PRO A 177 -1.93 -5.44 -28.01
CA PRO A 177 -3.25 -4.96 -27.55
C PRO A 177 -3.98 -5.94 -26.63
N ALA A 178 -3.69 -7.23 -26.71
CA ALA A 178 -4.23 -8.25 -25.81
C ALA A 178 -3.80 -8.07 -24.35
N LEU A 179 -2.57 -7.59 -24.08
CA LEU A 179 -2.10 -7.34 -22.71
C LEU A 179 -2.83 -6.16 -22.07
N ALA A 180 -3.04 -5.09 -22.84
CA ALA A 180 -3.82 -3.94 -22.41
C ALA A 180 -5.29 -4.33 -22.14
N ALA A 181 -5.88 -5.17 -22.99
CA ALA A 181 -7.22 -5.70 -22.79
C ALA A 181 -7.32 -6.59 -21.52
N ALA A 182 -6.32 -7.43 -21.25
CA ALA A 182 -6.26 -8.25 -20.04
C ALA A 182 -6.12 -7.39 -18.77
N ALA A 183 -5.24 -6.39 -18.79
CA ALA A 183 -5.07 -5.45 -17.67
C ALA A 183 -6.35 -4.65 -17.40
N ARG A 184 -7.05 -4.20 -18.45
CA ARG A 184 -8.38 -3.58 -18.31
C ARG A 184 -9.35 -4.51 -17.60
N ARG A 185 -9.50 -5.76 -18.08
CA ARG A 185 -10.43 -6.73 -17.50
C ARG A 185 -10.14 -6.98 -16.03
N TRP A 186 -8.87 -7.15 -15.66
CA TRP A 186 -8.48 -7.37 -14.28
C TRP A 186 -8.75 -6.16 -13.36
N LEU A 187 -8.46 -4.94 -13.80
CA LEU A 187 -8.75 -3.74 -13.00
C LEU A 187 -10.26 -3.54 -12.80
N GLU A 188 -11.07 -3.86 -13.80
CA GLU A 188 -12.54 -3.76 -13.72
C GLU A 188 -13.18 -4.95 -12.98
N ASN A 189 -12.52 -6.11 -12.98
CA ASN A 189 -12.95 -7.34 -12.33
C ASN A 189 -11.74 -8.11 -11.74
N PRO A 190 -11.34 -7.83 -10.49
CA PRO A 190 -10.10 -8.36 -9.92
C PRO A 190 -10.09 -9.88 -9.73
N CYS A 191 -11.25 -10.54 -9.78
CA CYS A 191 -11.37 -12.00 -9.79
C CYS A 191 -10.78 -12.65 -11.07
N ASP A 192 -10.55 -11.87 -12.12
CA ASP A 192 -9.96 -12.32 -13.39
C ASP A 192 -8.43 -12.19 -13.35
N SER A 193 -7.79 -12.77 -12.32
CA SER A 193 -6.34 -12.68 -12.03
C SER A 193 -5.44 -12.51 -13.26
N LEU A 194 -4.45 -11.62 -13.16
CA LEU A 194 -3.38 -11.48 -14.17
C LEU A 194 -2.50 -12.74 -14.27
N ALA A 195 -2.51 -13.60 -13.25
CA ALA A 195 -1.76 -14.84 -13.19
C ALA A 195 -2.57 -16.03 -13.75
N ARG A 196 -1.91 -16.92 -14.49
CA ARG A 196 -2.55 -18.06 -15.17
C ARG A 196 -2.91 -19.24 -14.25
N SER A 197 -2.49 -19.25 -12.98
CA SER A 197 -2.60 -20.44 -12.12
C SER A 197 -3.63 -20.24 -11.01
N ARG A 198 -4.80 -20.87 -11.17
CA ARG A 198 -5.82 -21.04 -10.13
C ARG A 198 -5.52 -22.25 -9.22
N GLU A 199 -4.29 -22.40 -8.79
CA GLU A 199 -3.96 -23.42 -7.79
C GLU A 199 -3.76 -22.72 -6.46
N HIS A 200 -4.53 -23.15 -5.46
CA HIS A 200 -4.63 -22.71 -4.06
C HIS A 200 -5.82 -21.79 -3.74
N ALA A 201 -6.39 -22.01 -2.55
CA ALA A 201 -7.46 -21.24 -1.94
C ALA A 201 -7.00 -19.82 -1.49
N ALA A 202 -6.06 -19.23 -2.24
CA ALA A 202 -5.56 -17.88 -2.11
C ALA A 202 -6.41 -16.95 -2.97
N GLY A 203 -6.90 -15.86 -2.39
CA GLY A 203 -7.96 -15.07 -3.01
C GLY A 203 -7.54 -13.64 -3.29
N ASP A 204 -7.82 -13.17 -4.51
CA ASP A 204 -7.86 -11.75 -4.92
C ASP A 204 -8.89 -10.91 -4.12
N ALA A 205 -9.31 -11.36 -2.93
CA ALA A 205 -10.29 -10.72 -2.06
C ALA A 205 -9.85 -9.32 -1.64
N PHE A 206 -8.56 -9.14 -1.32
CA PHE A 206 -8.02 -7.81 -1.03
C PHE A 206 -8.20 -6.86 -2.22
N ASN A 207 -7.88 -7.34 -3.43
CA ASN A 207 -8.03 -6.58 -4.65
C ASN A 207 -9.49 -6.26 -4.97
N ALA A 208 -10.40 -7.21 -4.75
CA ALA A 208 -11.84 -7.01 -4.87
C ALA A 208 -12.38 -5.96 -3.87
N ALA A 209 -11.80 -5.86 -2.68
CA ALA A 209 -12.16 -4.85 -1.69
C ALA A 209 -11.63 -3.44 -2.04
N VAL A 210 -10.46 -3.35 -2.67
CA VAL A 210 -9.76 -2.09 -3.00
C VAL A 210 -10.22 -1.49 -4.33
N MET A 211 -10.56 -2.32 -5.32
CA MET A 211 -10.88 -1.87 -6.68
C MET A 211 -12.38 -1.95 -7.09
N PRO A 212 -13.38 -1.89 -6.19
CA PRO A 212 -14.77 -1.92 -6.62
C PRO A 212 -15.11 -0.65 -7.42
N GLY A 213 -15.65 -0.85 -8.63
CA GLY A 213 -16.12 0.25 -9.49
C GLY A 213 -15.03 0.92 -10.33
N PHE A 214 -13.82 0.35 -10.40
CA PHE A 214 -12.79 0.78 -11.35
C PHE A 214 -13.30 0.65 -12.79
N ARG A 215 -13.09 1.71 -13.58
CA ARG A 215 -13.50 1.82 -14.99
C ARG A 215 -12.32 2.32 -15.80
N VAL A 216 -11.83 1.54 -16.76
CA VAL A 216 -10.59 1.86 -17.49
C VAL A 216 -10.93 2.58 -18.81
N SER A 217 -10.70 3.90 -18.85
CA SER A 217 -10.93 4.73 -20.02
C SER A 217 -9.83 4.57 -21.08
N ILE A 218 -8.57 4.48 -20.65
CA ILE A 218 -7.40 4.28 -21.53
C ILE A 218 -6.69 3.00 -21.14
N ALA A 219 -6.42 2.15 -22.13
CA ALA A 219 -5.60 0.96 -21.94
C ALA A 219 -4.63 0.77 -23.10
N GLU A 220 -3.38 1.11 -22.86
CA GLU A 220 -2.29 1.09 -23.84
C GLU A 220 -1.05 0.46 -23.22
N PRO A 221 -0.08 0.03 -24.04
CA PRO A 221 1.22 -0.38 -23.53
C PRO A 221 1.90 0.66 -22.66
N GLY A 222 2.19 0.30 -21.42
CA GLY A 222 2.84 1.18 -20.46
C GLY A 222 2.00 2.37 -19.99
N ARG A 223 0.70 2.44 -20.33
CA ARG A 223 -0.20 3.48 -19.83
C ARG A 223 -1.62 2.97 -19.65
N LEU A 224 -2.20 3.28 -18.49
CA LEU A 224 -3.60 3.01 -18.19
C LEU A 224 -4.20 4.23 -17.50
N VAL A 225 -5.45 4.54 -17.79
CA VAL A 225 -6.23 5.55 -17.06
C VAL A 225 -7.51 4.91 -16.58
N CYS A 226 -7.78 5.01 -15.29
CA CYS A 226 -9.01 4.53 -14.70
C CYS A 226 -9.70 5.59 -13.84
N THR A 227 -11.03 5.47 -13.73
CA THR A 227 -11.85 6.32 -12.85
C THR A 227 -12.70 5.45 -11.95
N PHE A 228 -12.97 5.92 -10.75
CA PHE A 228 -13.94 5.29 -9.84
C PHE A 228 -14.43 6.27 -8.79
N ARG A 229 -15.49 5.87 -8.09
CA ARG A 229 -16.05 6.63 -6.97
C ARG A 229 -15.54 6.04 -5.65
N VAL A 230 -15.07 6.88 -4.73
CA VAL A 230 -14.67 6.46 -3.38
C VAL A 230 -15.88 5.85 -2.67
N LEU A 231 -15.82 4.56 -2.35
CA LEU A 231 -16.89 3.82 -1.67
C LEU A 231 -16.65 3.73 -0.16
N ALA A 232 -17.73 3.47 0.59
CA ALA A 232 -17.66 3.31 2.05
C ALA A 232 -16.76 2.15 2.49
N THR A 233 -16.55 1.14 1.64
CA THR A 233 -15.67 0.00 1.95
C THR A 233 -14.18 0.37 1.98
N VAL A 234 -13.79 1.49 1.38
CA VAL A 234 -12.39 1.96 1.31
C VAL A 234 -12.18 3.26 2.10
N THR A 235 -13.14 3.70 2.91
CA THR A 235 -12.97 4.89 3.74
C THR A 235 -12.22 4.61 5.04
N ASP A 236 -11.67 5.67 5.61
CA ASP A 236 -11.00 5.71 6.91
C ASP A 236 -11.93 5.31 8.07
N ALA A 237 -11.38 5.12 9.27
CA ALA A 237 -12.15 4.82 10.49
C ALA A 237 -13.26 5.86 10.79
N GLY A 238 -13.10 7.09 10.27
CA GLY A 238 -14.13 8.13 10.37
C GLY A 238 -15.24 8.00 9.35
N GLY A 239 -15.15 7.08 8.39
CA GLY A 239 -16.13 6.86 7.32
C GLY A 239 -16.20 7.97 6.27
N ARG A 240 -15.30 8.96 6.31
CA ARG A 240 -15.48 10.23 5.58
C ARG A 240 -14.57 10.38 4.36
N PHE A 241 -13.38 9.81 4.41
CA PHE A 241 -12.36 10.02 3.37
C PHE A 241 -11.74 8.70 2.96
N TRP A 242 -11.24 8.63 1.72
CA TRP A 242 -10.52 7.47 1.21
C TRP A 242 -9.29 7.18 2.10
N HIS A 243 -9.21 5.97 2.63
CA HIS A 243 -8.16 5.52 3.52
C HIS A 243 -6.78 5.56 2.84
N ALA A 244 -5.75 6.02 3.55
CA ALA A 244 -4.41 6.22 2.97
C ALA A 244 -3.80 4.89 2.49
N GLY A 245 -3.90 3.84 3.30
CA GLY A 245 -3.57 2.46 2.89
C GLY A 245 -4.41 1.92 1.72
N ALA A 246 -5.68 2.34 1.57
CA ALA A 246 -6.49 1.92 0.43
C ALA A 246 -6.06 2.62 -0.86
N VAL A 247 -5.67 3.90 -0.78
CA VAL A 247 -5.01 4.61 -1.89
C VAL A 247 -3.72 3.90 -2.29
N ALA A 248 -2.91 3.49 -1.30
CA ALA A 248 -1.67 2.74 -1.54
C ALA A 248 -1.91 1.44 -2.30
N ALA A 249 -2.89 0.66 -1.88
CA ALA A 249 -3.26 -0.58 -2.53
C ALA A 249 -3.78 -0.36 -3.96
N ALA A 250 -4.64 0.64 -4.17
CA ALA A 250 -5.13 0.98 -5.51
C ALA A 250 -3.98 1.37 -6.45
N VAL A 251 -3.02 2.15 -5.96
CA VAL A 251 -1.84 2.54 -6.75
C VAL A 251 -0.92 1.35 -7.02
N ASP A 252 -0.73 0.44 -6.07
CA ASP A 252 0.05 -0.79 -6.25
C ASP A 252 -0.54 -1.66 -7.38
N ASN A 253 -1.85 -1.83 -7.37
CA ASN A 253 -2.56 -2.55 -8.42
C ASN A 253 -2.45 -1.84 -9.78
N MET A 254 -2.61 -0.52 -9.78
CA MET A 254 -2.53 0.28 -11.00
C MET A 254 -1.13 0.23 -11.63
N CYS A 255 -0.08 0.36 -10.82
CA CYS A 255 1.31 0.20 -11.25
C CYS A 255 1.61 -1.19 -11.79
N SER A 256 1.14 -2.24 -11.11
CA SER A 256 1.29 -3.64 -11.54
C SER A 256 0.65 -3.87 -12.90
N ALA A 257 -0.58 -3.38 -13.10
CA ALA A 257 -1.28 -3.46 -14.39
C ALA A 257 -0.54 -2.69 -15.49
N VAL A 258 -0.06 -1.48 -15.21
CA VAL A 258 0.69 -0.65 -16.17
C VAL A 258 2.00 -1.32 -16.62
N VAL A 259 2.73 -1.95 -15.69
CA VAL A 259 3.94 -2.71 -16.04
C VAL A 259 3.58 -3.98 -16.81
N TYR A 260 2.47 -4.62 -16.45
CA TYR A 260 1.96 -5.78 -17.20
C TYR A 260 1.62 -5.41 -18.65
N THR A 261 1.01 -4.25 -18.92
CA THR A 261 0.71 -3.87 -20.32
C THR A 261 1.98 -3.64 -21.16
N ALA A 262 3.10 -3.26 -20.54
CA ALA A 262 4.37 -3.04 -21.22
C ALA A 262 5.17 -4.33 -21.48
N GLY A 263 5.05 -5.35 -20.62
CA GLY A 263 5.93 -6.53 -20.66
C GLY A 263 5.23 -7.89 -20.67
N GLY A 264 3.97 -7.97 -20.26
CA GLY A 264 3.22 -9.24 -20.13
C GLY A 264 3.80 -10.20 -19.08
N VAL A 265 4.66 -9.71 -18.19
CA VAL A 265 5.32 -10.50 -17.15
C VAL A 265 4.78 -10.08 -15.80
N HIS A 266 4.48 -11.07 -14.95
CA HIS A 266 4.15 -10.84 -13.55
C HIS A 266 5.35 -10.18 -12.85
N VAL A 267 5.09 -9.15 -12.06
CA VAL A 267 6.13 -8.38 -11.38
C VAL A 267 5.87 -8.32 -9.88
N PHE A 268 6.93 -8.05 -9.13
CA PHE A 268 6.91 -7.92 -7.68
C PHE A 268 7.36 -6.51 -7.31
N THR A 269 6.58 -5.84 -6.48
CA THR A 269 6.91 -4.52 -5.93
C THR A 269 8.15 -4.65 -5.03
N VAL A 270 9.21 -3.91 -5.35
CA VAL A 270 10.43 -3.84 -4.52
C VAL A 270 10.48 -2.56 -3.69
N ASN A 271 9.86 -1.50 -4.19
CA ASN A 271 9.72 -0.23 -3.49
C ASN A 271 8.41 0.46 -3.88
N GLN A 272 7.75 1.07 -2.90
CA GLN A 272 6.56 1.89 -3.07
C GLN A 272 6.69 3.19 -2.28
N ALA A 273 6.78 4.30 -3.00
CA ALA A 273 6.89 5.63 -2.43
C ALA A 273 5.72 6.49 -2.89
N MET A 274 5.08 7.18 -1.97
CA MET A 274 3.81 7.85 -2.22
C MET A 274 3.66 9.12 -1.41
N SER A 275 3.02 10.12 -2.00
CA SER A 275 2.80 11.44 -1.41
C SER A 275 1.31 11.78 -1.48
N PHE A 276 0.75 12.28 -0.38
CA PHE A 276 -0.65 12.70 -0.29
C PHE A 276 -0.75 14.23 -0.24
N PHE A 277 -1.63 14.78 -1.07
CA PHE A 277 -1.76 16.22 -1.27
C PHE A 277 -3.13 16.76 -0.87
N SER A 278 -4.18 15.96 -1.04
CA SER A 278 -5.54 16.32 -0.61
C SER A 278 -6.34 15.06 -0.29
N PRO A 279 -7.28 15.10 0.67
CA PRO A 279 -8.16 13.97 0.95
C PRO A 279 -9.24 13.86 -0.13
N ALA A 280 -9.66 12.64 -0.46
CA ALA A 280 -10.81 12.37 -1.32
C ALA A 280 -12.03 11.94 -0.47
N PRO A 281 -13.13 12.71 -0.42
CA PRO A 281 -14.32 12.35 0.35
C PRO A 281 -15.02 11.08 -0.13
N LEU A 282 -15.79 10.45 0.75
CA LEU A 282 -16.78 9.43 0.37
C LEU A 282 -17.67 9.96 -0.76
N GLY A 283 -17.84 9.16 -1.81
CA GLY A 283 -18.64 9.52 -2.97
C GLY A 283 -17.93 10.42 -3.98
N GLU A 284 -16.72 10.91 -3.71
CA GLU A 284 -15.92 11.65 -4.69
C GLU A 284 -15.52 10.75 -5.86
N GLU A 285 -15.59 11.26 -7.09
CA GLU A 285 -15.03 10.56 -8.26
C GLU A 285 -13.57 11.00 -8.49
N VAL A 286 -12.68 10.02 -8.62
CA VAL A 286 -11.25 10.22 -8.85
C VAL A 286 -10.80 9.57 -10.16
N GLU A 287 -9.74 10.11 -10.74
CA GLU A 287 -9.03 9.56 -11.90
C GLU A 287 -7.61 9.16 -11.48
N MET A 288 -7.15 8.00 -11.91
CA MET A 288 -5.78 7.52 -11.77
C MET A 288 -5.15 7.41 -13.16
N ASP A 289 -4.09 8.18 -13.44
CA ASP A 289 -3.29 8.06 -14.68
C ASP A 289 -1.96 7.36 -14.32
N GLY A 290 -1.83 6.12 -14.75
CA GLY A 290 -0.67 5.27 -14.50
C GLY A 290 0.22 5.13 -15.73
N ARG A 291 1.54 5.26 -15.57
CA ARG A 291 2.54 5.21 -16.66
C ARG A 291 3.81 4.48 -16.26
N VAL A 292 4.37 3.69 -17.17
CA VAL A 292 5.77 3.26 -17.09
C VAL A 292 6.64 4.47 -17.37
N VAL A 293 7.57 4.78 -16.46
CA VAL A 293 8.46 5.94 -16.58
C VAL A 293 9.92 5.56 -16.83
N GLN A 294 10.32 4.35 -16.44
CA GLN A 294 11.70 3.91 -16.61
C GLN A 294 11.79 2.39 -16.65
N ARG A 295 12.78 1.88 -17.38
CA ARG A 295 13.22 0.48 -17.31
C ARG A 295 14.73 0.43 -17.14
N LYS A 296 15.19 -0.35 -16.17
CA LYS A 296 16.62 -0.58 -15.90
C LYS A 296 16.85 -2.07 -15.68
N GLY A 297 17.33 -2.76 -16.72
CA GLY A 297 17.49 -4.21 -16.70
C GLY A 297 16.17 -4.93 -16.45
N LYS A 298 16.09 -5.70 -15.35
CA LYS A 298 14.89 -6.43 -14.92
C LYS A 298 13.97 -5.62 -14.00
N MET A 299 14.24 -4.34 -13.83
CA MET A 299 13.44 -3.43 -13.04
C MET A 299 12.66 -2.48 -13.93
N THR A 300 11.39 -2.26 -13.60
CA THR A 300 10.51 -1.30 -14.26
C THR A 300 9.96 -0.36 -13.21
N ALA A 301 10.04 0.95 -13.46
CA ALA A 301 9.43 1.98 -12.64
C ALA A 301 8.11 2.43 -13.25
N ALA A 302 7.08 2.54 -12.43
CA ALA A 302 5.79 3.12 -12.79
C ALA A 302 5.42 4.25 -11.84
N VAL A 303 4.63 5.19 -12.35
CA VAL A 303 4.07 6.31 -11.60
C VAL A 303 2.58 6.34 -11.82
N VAL A 304 1.82 6.62 -10.76
CA VAL A 304 0.38 6.86 -10.81
C VAL A 304 0.09 8.20 -10.18
N GLU A 305 -0.54 9.09 -10.94
CA GLU A 305 -1.13 10.32 -10.42
C GLU A 305 -2.61 10.10 -10.15
N VAL A 306 -3.06 10.47 -8.96
CA VAL A 306 -4.45 10.39 -8.54
C VAL A 306 -5.00 11.80 -8.42
N ARG A 307 -6.07 12.10 -9.16
CA ARG A 307 -6.69 13.43 -9.19
C ARG A 307 -8.20 13.33 -8.94
N ARG A 308 -8.79 14.36 -8.35
CA ARG A 308 -10.24 14.54 -8.38
C ARG A 308 -10.67 14.69 -9.83
N LYS A 309 -11.68 13.95 -10.26
CA LYS A 309 -12.08 13.94 -11.66
C LYS A 309 -12.70 15.27 -12.10
N GLU A 310 -13.48 15.91 -11.23
CA GLU A 310 -14.16 17.18 -11.57
C GLU A 310 -13.19 18.37 -11.56
N SER A 311 -12.36 18.50 -10.52
CA SER A 311 -11.50 19.67 -10.34
C SER A 311 -10.07 19.51 -10.87
N GLY A 312 -9.62 18.29 -11.11
CA GLY A 312 -8.23 17.98 -11.45
C GLY A 312 -7.24 18.15 -10.28
N GLU A 313 -7.73 18.47 -9.08
CA GLU A 313 -6.90 18.62 -7.88
C GLU A 313 -6.15 17.33 -7.58
N LEU A 314 -4.86 17.46 -7.28
CA LEU A 314 -4.02 16.32 -6.95
C LEU A 314 -4.40 15.75 -5.58
N VAL A 315 -4.72 14.46 -5.55
CA VAL A 315 -5.03 13.69 -4.33
C VAL A 315 -3.77 13.01 -3.83
N ALA A 316 -3.11 12.26 -4.70
CA ALA A 316 -1.89 11.53 -4.38
C ALA A 316 -1.01 11.32 -5.62
N VAL A 317 0.26 11.05 -5.38
CA VAL A 317 1.18 10.51 -6.40
C VAL A 317 1.88 9.32 -5.82
N GLY A 318 1.85 8.20 -6.53
CA GLY A 318 2.63 7.03 -6.19
C GLY A 318 3.66 6.68 -7.23
N ARG A 319 4.78 6.14 -6.75
CA ARG A 319 5.90 5.68 -7.56
C ARG A 319 6.30 4.30 -7.07
N GLN A 320 6.51 3.39 -7.99
CA GLN A 320 6.91 2.04 -7.66
C GLN A 320 8.05 1.56 -8.54
N TRP A 321 8.98 0.86 -7.92
CA TRP A 321 9.91 -0.01 -8.62
C TRP A 321 9.42 -1.45 -8.48
N MET A 322 9.41 -2.15 -9.61
CA MET A 322 8.97 -3.54 -9.69
C MET A 322 9.99 -4.38 -10.43
N THR A 323 10.05 -5.67 -10.13
CA THR A 323 10.91 -6.62 -10.86
C THR A 323 10.18 -7.89 -11.25
N SER A 324 10.52 -8.47 -12.40
CA SER A 324 10.06 -9.80 -12.81
C SER A 324 10.87 -10.96 -12.20
N THR A 325 11.89 -10.65 -11.39
CA THR A 325 12.74 -11.67 -10.76
C THR A 325 12.18 -12.05 -9.40
N LYS A 326 11.82 -13.33 -9.20
CA LYS A 326 11.45 -13.83 -7.86
C LYS A 326 12.63 -13.66 -6.91
N ALA A 327 12.35 -13.25 -5.66
CA ALA A 327 13.35 -13.25 -4.60
C ALA A 327 13.96 -14.67 -4.47
N ARG A 328 15.28 -14.77 -4.37
CA ARG A 328 15.94 -16.06 -4.13
C ARG A 328 15.79 -16.40 -2.64
N PRO A 329 15.32 -17.59 -2.26
CA PRO A 329 15.45 -18.03 -0.88
C PRO A 329 16.94 -18.09 -0.52
N GLU A 330 17.30 -17.66 0.68
CA GLU A 330 18.65 -17.85 1.19
C GLU A 330 19.00 -19.34 1.15
N LYS A 331 20.18 -19.67 0.63
CA LYS A 331 20.75 -21.01 0.83
C LYS A 331 20.91 -21.17 2.34
N LYS A 332 20.25 -22.16 2.94
CA LYS A 332 20.60 -22.61 4.30
C LYS A 332 22.10 -22.92 4.29
N ASN A 333 22.91 -22.05 4.90
CA ASN A 333 24.33 -22.32 5.13
C ASN A 333 24.41 -23.49 6.12
N GLY A 334 24.54 -24.70 5.59
CA GLY A 334 24.47 -25.91 6.40
C GLY A 334 24.83 -27.19 5.66
N GLU A 335 25.73 -27.13 4.68
CA GLU A 335 26.54 -28.30 4.32
C GLU A 335 27.96 -27.81 4.05
N SER A 336 28.79 -27.88 5.09
CA SER A 336 30.23 -27.91 4.92
C SER A 336 30.53 -29.16 4.08
N ARG A 337 30.72 -28.98 2.77
CA ARG A 337 31.42 -29.96 1.96
C ARG A 337 32.86 -29.96 2.44
N SER A 338 33.19 -30.86 3.36
CA SER A 338 34.58 -31.27 3.50
C SER A 338 34.98 -31.90 2.17
N LYS A 339 35.93 -31.25 1.50
CA LYS A 339 36.77 -31.88 0.50
C LYS A 339 38.20 -31.48 0.81
N LEU A 340 39.00 -32.53 0.98
CA LEU A 340 40.42 -32.60 1.36
C LEU A 340 40.65 -32.50 2.87
#